data_AF-A0A924NSN5-F1
#
_entry.id   AF-A0A924NSN5-F1
#
_cell.length_a   1.000
_cell.length_b   1.000
_cell.length_c   1.000
_cell.angle_alpha   90.00
_cell.angle_beta   90.00
_cell.angle_gamma   90.00
#
_symmetry.space_group_name_H-M   'P 1'
#
loop_
_entity.id
_entity.type
_entity.pdbx_description
1 polymer ?
#
loop_
_entity_poly.entity_id
_entity_poly.type
_entity_poly.pdbx_seq_one_letter_code
_entity_poly.pdbx_strand_id
1 'polypeptide(L)'
;MNTIDLIASRAVSVCAGALKDAEVASPCVAICQMDAAGQLCTGCLRTLDEITVWRSLDAPGKQAVWALIVQRAQARFDGPTP
;
A
#
# COMPACT_ATOMS: atom_id res chain seq x y z
N MET A 1 -12.10 24.41 -23.19
CA MET A 1 -11.37 23.39 -22.42
C MET A 1 -11.29 23.90 -21.00
N ASN A 2 -12.15 23.40 -20.11
CA ASN A 2 -12.37 23.99 -18.79
C ASN A 2 -11.52 23.24 -17.74
N THR A 3 -11.02 23.96 -16.74
CA THR A 3 -10.13 23.44 -15.70
C THR A 3 -10.71 22.24 -14.94
N ILE A 4 -12.04 22.11 -14.92
CA ILE A 4 -12.77 20.98 -14.33
C ILE A 4 -12.45 19.66 -15.06
N ASP A 5 -12.32 19.66 -16.39
CA ASP A 5 -12.00 18.46 -17.18
C ASP A 5 -10.57 17.95 -16.90
N LEU A 6 -9.66 18.87 -16.58
CA LEU A 6 -8.26 18.58 -16.26
C LEU A 6 -8.11 17.90 -14.88
N ILE A 7 -8.92 18.32 -13.92
CA ILE A 7 -8.94 17.76 -12.57
C ILE A 7 -9.57 16.36 -12.59
N ALA A 8 -10.67 16.18 -13.33
CA ALA A 8 -11.30 14.88 -13.51
C ALA A 8 -10.35 13.86 -14.19
N SER A 9 -9.62 14.29 -15.22
CA SER A 9 -8.65 13.43 -15.92
C SER A 9 -7.46 13.02 -15.03
N ARG A 10 -7.02 13.89 -14.11
CA ARG A 10 -5.97 13.56 -13.13
C ARG A 10 -6.47 12.59 -12.06
N ALA A 11 -7.71 12.73 -11.62
CA ALA A 11 -8.31 11.84 -10.61
C ALA A 11 -8.35 10.37 -11.09
N VAL A 12 -8.68 10.15 -12.37
CA VAL A 12 -8.72 8.79 -12.96
C VAL A 12 -7.32 8.16 -13.04
N SER A 13 -6.27 8.94 -13.33
CA SER A 13 -4.89 8.42 -13.38
C SER A 13 -4.33 8.06 -12.01
N VAL A 14 -4.79 8.72 -10.94
CA VAL A 14 -4.35 8.43 -9.56
C VAL A 14 -5.06 7.20 -9.00
N CYS A 15 -6.32 6.96 -9.39
CA CYS A 15 -7.07 5.77 -8.95
C CYS A 15 -6.69 4.48 -9.69
N ALA A 16 -6.02 4.55 -10.84
CA ALA A 16 -5.67 3.39 -11.66
C ALA A 16 -4.26 2.80 -11.38
N GLY A 17 -3.76 2.93 -10.14
CA GLY A 17 -2.42 2.55 -9.71
C GLY A 17 -1.92 1.18 -10.19
N ALA A 18 -1.24 1.17 -11.33
CA ALA A 18 -0.53 0.03 -11.90
C ALA A 18 0.94 0.41 -12.12
N LEU A 19 1.73 0.34 -11.06
CA LEU A 19 3.19 0.51 -11.14
C LEU A 19 3.80 -0.83 -11.58
N LYS A 20 4.29 -0.85 -12.82
CA LYS A 20 4.98 -1.97 -13.48
C LYS A 20 6.33 -2.26 -12.82
N ASP A 21 6.45 -3.49 -12.30
CA ASP A 21 7.59 -4.40 -12.08
C ASP A 21 9.04 -3.92 -11.79
N ALA A 22 9.51 -2.74 -12.21
CA ALA A 22 10.89 -2.29 -11.95
C ALA A 22 11.01 -1.38 -10.70
N GLU A 23 9.88 -0.83 -10.25
CA GLU A 23 9.83 0.21 -9.24
C GLU A 23 8.65 -0.08 -8.31
N VAL A 24 8.61 -1.29 -7.74
CA VAL A 24 7.60 -1.65 -6.74
C VAL A 24 7.79 -0.72 -5.55
N ALA A 25 7.02 0.38 -5.56
CA ALA A 25 7.14 1.46 -4.61
C ALA A 25 6.90 0.94 -3.21
N SER A 26 7.62 1.49 -2.25
CA SER A 26 7.39 1.18 -0.84
C SER A 26 5.97 1.63 -0.47
N PRO A 27 5.14 0.78 0.15
CA PRO A 27 3.82 1.16 0.66
C PRO A 27 3.89 2.08 1.90
N CYS A 28 5.08 2.58 2.23
CA CYS A 28 5.33 3.40 3.40
C CYS A 28 4.79 4.82 3.22
N VAL A 29 3.87 5.23 4.09
CA VAL A 29 3.34 6.61 4.16
C VAL A 29 4.07 7.47 5.20
N ALA A 30 5.29 7.07 5.60
CA ALA A 30 6.11 7.72 6.65
C ALA A 30 5.43 7.82 8.03
N ILE A 31 4.43 6.97 8.30
CA ILE A 31 3.82 6.80 9.62
C ILE A 31 4.23 5.42 10.14
N CYS A 32 5.10 5.40 11.15
CA CYS A 32 5.50 4.17 11.83
C CYS A 32 4.71 4.03 13.14
N GLN A 33 3.53 3.43 13.04
CA GLN A 33 2.67 3.15 14.19
C GLN A 33 2.25 1.69 14.09
N MET A 34 2.61 0.87 15.08
CA MET A 34 2.16 -0.52 15.15
C MET A 34 0.72 -0.58 15.68
N ASP A 35 -0.03 -1.59 15.25
CA ASP A 35 -1.33 -1.89 15.82
C ASP A 35 -1.22 -2.35 17.28
N ALA A 36 -2.36 -2.47 17.97
CA ALA A 36 -2.39 -2.83 19.39
C ALA A 36 -1.75 -4.20 19.69
N ALA A 37 -1.72 -5.09 18.69
CA ALA A 37 -1.08 -6.41 18.78
C ALA A 37 0.41 -6.38 18.41
N GLY A 38 0.93 -5.25 17.94
CA GLY A 38 2.32 -5.11 17.50
C GLY A 38 2.67 -5.90 16.23
N GLN A 39 1.68 -6.39 15.49
CA GLN A 39 1.89 -7.31 14.36
C GLN A 39 2.00 -6.56 13.04
N LEU A 40 1.23 -5.48 12.88
CA LEU A 40 1.14 -4.74 11.63
C LEU A 40 1.31 -3.24 11.87
N CYS A 41 2.00 -2.56 10.97
CA CYS A 41 2.00 -1.12 10.91
C CYS A 41 0.62 -0.62 10.42
N THR A 42 -0.03 0.27 11.16
CA THR A 42 -1.35 0.82 10.81
C THR A 42 -1.30 1.71 9.56
N GLY A 43 -0.13 2.27 9.22
CA GLY A 43 0.04 3.10 8.04
C GLY A 43 0.31 2.33 6.75
N CYS A 44 1.19 1.31 6.79
CA CYS A 44 1.61 0.57 5.59
C CYS A 44 1.19 -0.91 5.56
N LEU A 45 0.52 -1.39 6.61
CA LEU A 45 0.01 -2.76 6.75
C LEU A 45 1.07 -3.86 6.58
N ARG A 46 2.34 -3.51 6.78
CA ARG A 46 3.47 -4.45 6.81
C ARG A 46 3.80 -4.89 8.22
N THR A 47 4.36 -6.10 8.35
CA THR A 47 4.98 -6.57 9.59
C THR A 47 6.36 -5.93 9.78
N LEU A 48 6.90 -6.02 10.99
CA LEU A 48 8.27 -5.56 11.25
C LEU A 48 9.29 -6.32 10.39
N ASP A 49 9.13 -7.63 10.24
CA ASP A 49 10.01 -8.44 9.40
C ASP A 49 10.00 -7.93 7.95
N GLU A 50 8.82 -7.74 7.36
CA GLU A 50 8.66 -7.21 6.00
C GLU A 50 9.27 -5.82 5.84
N ILE A 51 9.20 -4.96 6.86
CA ILE A 51 9.84 -3.63 6.87
C ILE A 51 11.36 -3.77 6.84
N THR A 52 11.93 -4.68 7.64
CA THR A 52 13.39 -4.86 7.73
C THR A 52 13.99 -5.46 6.47
N VAL A 53 13.31 -6.42 5.83
CA VAL A 53 13.81 -7.10 4.63
C VAL A 53 13.47 -6.39 3.33
N TRP A 54 12.60 -5.37 3.34
CA TRP A 54 12.07 -4.71 2.12
C TRP A 54 13.14 -4.27 1.12
N ARG A 55 14.24 -3.68 1.60
CA ARG A 55 15.33 -3.22 0.72
C ARG A 55 16.08 -4.37 0.06
N SER A 56 16.09 -5.54 0.69
CA SER A 56 16.75 -6.76 0.22
C SER A 56 15.85 -7.66 -0.62
N LEU A 57 14.54 -7.42 -0.64
CA LEU A 57 13.60 -8.17 -1.48
C LEU A 57 13.78 -7.84 -2.96
N ASP A 58 13.71 -8.88 -3.79
CA ASP A 58 13.61 -8.80 -5.23
C ASP A 58 12.19 -8.43 -5.68
N ALA A 59 11.98 -8.22 -6.99
CA ALA A 59 10.67 -7.83 -7.51
C ALA A 59 9.56 -8.85 -7.15
N PRO A 60 9.76 -10.17 -7.30
CA PRO A 60 8.78 -11.17 -6.85
C PRO A 60 8.48 -11.10 -5.34
N GLY A 61 9.50 -10.94 -4.49
CA GLY A 61 9.31 -10.80 -3.05
C GLY A 61 8.51 -9.56 -2.68
N LYS A 62 8.79 -8.42 -3.32
CA LYS A 62 8.03 -7.18 -3.12
C LYS A 62 6.58 -7.30 -3.58
N GLN A 63 6.33 -8.00 -4.69
CA GLN A 63 4.97 -8.29 -5.18
C GLN A 63 4.19 -9.17 -4.21
N ALA A 64 4.82 -10.19 -3.64
CA ALA A 64 4.19 -11.03 -2.62
C ALA A 64 3.76 -10.22 -1.39
N VAL A 65 4.62 -9.32 -0.91
CA VAL A 65 4.28 -8.41 0.20
C VAL A 65 3.12 -7.49 -0.17
N TRP A 66 3.08 -6.95 -1.38
CA TRP A 66 1.94 -6.15 -1.85
C TRP A 66 0.64 -6.93 -1.90
N ALA A 67 0.66 -8.18 -2.37
CA ALA A 67 -0.52 -9.04 -2.37
C ALA A 67 -1.05 -9.26 -0.93
N LEU A 68 -0.16 -9.51 0.03
CA LEU A 68 -0.51 -9.62 1.45
C LEU A 68 -1.10 -8.32 2.00
N ILE A 69 -0.54 -7.17 1.65
CA ILE A 69 -1.07 -5.85 2.05
C ILE A 69 -2.49 -5.65 1.54
N VAL A 70 -2.77 -5.99 0.28
CA VAL A 70 -4.11 -5.89 -0.30
C VAL A 70 -5.10 -6.79 0.45
N GLN A 71 -4.71 -8.04 0.74
CA GLN A 71 -5.53 -8.97 1.53
C GLN A 71 -5.82 -8.43 2.94
N ARG A 72 -4.79 -7.90 3.63
CA ARG A 72 -4.92 -7.30 4.96
C ARG A 72 -5.80 -6.06 4.94
N ALA A 73 -5.67 -5.23 3.91
CA ALA A 73 -6.50 -4.04 3.73
C ALA A 73 -7.96 -4.44 3.54
N GLN A 74 -8.25 -5.38 2.64
CA GLN A 74 -9.60 -5.90 2.41
C GLN A 74 -10.21 -6.46 3.70
N ALA A 75 -9.47 -7.28 4.46
CA ALA A 75 -9.95 -7.82 5.74
C ALA A 75 -10.22 -6.74 6.81
N ARG A 76 -9.51 -5.61 6.78
CA ARG A 76 -9.77 -4.48 7.69
C ARG A 76 -10.92 -3.59 7.24
N PHE A 77 -11.10 -3.40 5.93
CA PHE A 77 -12.21 -2.63 5.37
C PHE A 77 -13.54 -3.38 5.43
N ASP A 78 -13.52 -4.72 5.40
CA ASP A 78 -14.70 -5.58 5.55
C ASP A 78 -15.05 -5.88 7.03
N GLY A 79 -14.23 -5.39 7.97
CA GLY A 79 -14.57 -5.42 9.40
C GLY A 79 -15.61 -4.35 9.74
N PRO A 80 -16.61 -4.63 10.59
CA PRO A 80 -17.63 -3.65 10.94
C PRO A 80 -16.98 -2.43 11.60
N THR A 81 -17.06 -1.29 10.91
CA THR A 81 -16.86 0.04 11.51
C THR A 81 -17.72 0.16 12.78
N PRO A 82 -17.18 0.59 13.92
CA PRO A 82 -18.01 0.98 15.06
C PRO A 82 -18.89 2.19 14.73
#